data_AF-A0A7Y4GR57-F1
#
_entry.id   AF-A0A7Y4GR57-F1
#
_cell.length_a   1.000
_cell.length_b   1.000
_cell.length_c   1.000
_cell.angle_alpha   90.00
_cell.angle_beta   90.00
_cell.angle_gamma   90.00
#
_symmetry.space_group_name_H-M   'P 1'
#
loop_
_entity.id
_entity.type
_entity.pdbx_description
1 polymer ?
#
loop_
_entity_poly.entity_id
_entity_poly.type
_entity_poly.pdbx_seq_one_letter_code
_entity_poly.pdbx_strand_id
1 'polypeptide(L)' 'MIGTQRHCRCGALYHRTEAMATSREIDSFECTACGATLEKWDTAWVPTYRLITDPAIKPGEKPPTASEP' A
#
# COMPACT_ATOMS: atom_id res chain seq x y z
N MET A 1 8.48 17.38 -5.28
CA MET A 1 7.66 16.17 -5.48
C MET A 1 7.54 15.49 -4.13
N ILE A 2 6.40 15.69 -3.47
CA ILE A 2 6.18 15.34 -2.07
C ILE A 2 5.74 13.88 -2.03
N GLY A 3 6.62 12.97 -1.60
CA GLY A 3 6.22 11.60 -1.27
C GLY A 3 5.32 11.63 -0.03
N THR A 4 4.01 11.61 -0.24
CA THR A 4 3.02 11.65 0.85
C THR A 4 2.95 10.28 1.49
N GLN A 5 3.65 10.09 2.61
CA GLN A 5 3.51 8.87 3.41
C GLN A 5 2.04 8.71 3.84
N ARG A 6 1.48 7.53 3.64
CA ARG A 6 0.10 7.21 3.98
C ARG A 6 0.06 6.28 5.18
N HIS A 7 -0.34 6.85 6.30
CA HIS A 7 -0.69 6.14 7.53
C HIS A 7 -2.12 5.59 7.47
N CYS A 8 -2.28 4.33 7.85
CA CYS A 8 -3.57 3.71 8.09
C CYS A 8 -3.94 3.81 9.58
N ARG A 9 -5.25 3.75 9.89
CA ARG A 9 -5.76 3.80 11.28
C ARG A 9 -5.35 2.58 12.11
N CYS A 10 -4.96 1.48 11.47
CA CYS A 10 -4.41 0.31 12.16
C CYS A 10 -2.95 0.48 12.61
N GLY A 11 -2.28 1.57 12.20
CA GLY A 11 -0.85 1.80 12.47
C GLY A 11 0.08 1.43 11.31
N ALA A 12 -0.44 0.94 10.19
CA ALA A 12 0.37 0.66 9.00
C ALA A 12 0.87 1.95 8.34
N LEU A 13 2.12 1.96 7.88
CA LEU A 13 2.72 3.08 7.16
C LEU A 13 3.15 2.64 5.76
N TYR A 14 2.62 3.34 4.76
CA TYR A 14 2.95 3.13 3.36
C TYR A 14 3.62 4.36 2.78
N HIS A 15 4.67 4.16 1.99
CA HIS A 15 5.23 5.19 1.15
C HIS A 15 4.42 5.25 -0.14
N ARG A 16 3.69 6.35 -0.38
CA ARG A 16 2.97 6.58 -1.64
C ARG A 16 3.87 7.30 -2.62
N THR A 17 3.97 6.76 -3.81
CA THR A 17 4.56 7.41 -4.99
C THR A 17 3.57 7.33 -6.14
N GLU A 18 3.69 8.19 -7.13
CA GLU A 18 2.82 8.17 -8.31
C GLU A 18 3.64 7.80 -9.54
N ALA A 19 3.12 6.86 -10.32
CA ALA A 19 3.68 6.46 -11.61
C ALA A 19 2.64 6.71 -12.70
N MET A 20 3.09 7.16 -13.86
CA MET A 20 2.19 7.39 -14.99
C MET A 20 1.94 6.04 -15.68
N ALA A 21 0.69 5.61 -15.68
CA ALA A 21 0.25 4.41 -16.41
C ALA A 21 -0.01 4.73 -17.88
N THR A 22 0.03 3.69 -18.70
CA THR A 22 -0.24 3.79 -20.15
C THR A 22 -1.67 4.26 -20.45
N SER A 23 -2.61 4.00 -19.52
CA SER A 23 -4.03 4.34 -19.63
C SER A 23 -4.58 4.82 -18.28
N ARG A 24 -5.76 5.44 -18.29
CA ARG A 24 -6.48 5.80 -17.05
C ARG A 24 -6.87 4.53 -16.30
N GLU A 25 -6.40 4.40 -15.07
CA GLU A 25 -6.76 3.28 -14.21
C GLU A 25 -7.66 3.76 -13.07
N ILE A 26 -8.71 2.98 -12.83
CA ILE A 26 -9.68 3.20 -11.76
C ILE A 26 -9.50 2.07 -10.78
N ASP A 27 -8.81 2.35 -9.68
CA ASP A 27 -8.46 1.34 -8.71
C ASP A 27 -8.44 1.92 -7.28
N SER A 28 -8.32 1.05 -6.30
CA SER A 28 -8.45 1.40 -4.89
C SER A 28 -7.44 0.59 -4.09
N PHE A 29 -6.62 1.27 -3.30
CA PHE A 29 -5.64 0.59 -2.46
C PHE A 29 -6.23 0.30 -1.10
N GLU A 30 -6.26 -0.98 -0.76
CA GLU A 30 -6.70 -1.47 0.53
C GLU A 30 -5.49 -1.79 1.42
N CYS A 31 -5.62 -1.52 2.72
CA CYS A 31 -4.58 -1.82 3.68
C CYS A 31 -4.34 -3.32 3.72
N THR A 32 -3.11 -3.76 3.47
CA THR A 32 -2.74 -5.17 3.62
C THR A 32 -2.88 -5.67 5.05
N ALA A 33 -2.84 -4.78 6.06
CA ALA A 33 -2.92 -5.15 7.46
C ALA A 33 -4.35 -5.24 8.02
N CYS A 34 -5.27 -4.36 7.60
CA CYS A 34 -6.64 -4.33 8.13
C CYS A 34 -7.75 -4.40 7.06
N GLY A 35 -7.40 -4.42 5.77
CA GLY A 35 -8.35 -4.43 4.66
C GLY A 35 -9.09 -3.11 4.42
N ALA A 36 -8.81 -2.04 5.18
CA ALA A 36 -9.50 -0.77 4.98
C ALA A 36 -9.00 -0.07 3.71
N THR A 37 -9.92 0.46 2.89
CA THR A 37 -9.57 1.28 1.72
C THR A 37 -8.85 2.55 2.17
N LEU A 38 -7.56 2.68 1.83
CA LEU A 38 -6.74 3.85 2.17
C LEU A 38 -7.01 5.02 1.22
N GLU A 39 -7.12 4.71 -0.06
CA GLU A 39 -7.19 5.70 -1.13
C GLU A 39 -7.76 5.05 -2.40
N LYS A 40 -8.39 5.87 -3.24
CA LYS A 40 -8.98 5.48 -4.52
C LYS A 40 -8.53 6.47 -5.57
N TRP A 41 -8.25 6.01 -6.78
CA TRP A 41 -7.85 6.85 -7.89
C TRP A 41 -8.62 6.49 -9.16
N ASP A 42 -8.70 7.46 -10.05
CA ASP A 42 -9.43 7.41 -11.31
C ASP A 42 -8.70 8.28 -12.35
N THR A 43 -7.38 8.14 -12.40
CA THR A 43 -6.51 8.94 -13.28
C THR A 43 -5.45 8.06 -13.93
N ALA A 44 -4.75 8.59 -14.94
CA ALA A 44 -3.58 7.90 -15.50
C ALA A 44 -2.36 7.92 -14.56
N TRP A 45 -2.43 8.61 -13.41
CA TRP A 45 -1.40 8.55 -12.38
C TRP A 45 -1.80 7.49 -11.36
N VAL A 46 -1.11 6.36 -11.43
CA VAL A 46 -1.33 5.23 -10.55
C VAL A 46 -0.46 5.40 -9.31
N PRO A 47 -1.06 5.57 -8.13
CA PRO A 47 -0.31 5.58 -6.89
C PRO A 47 0.19 4.17 -6.59
N THR A 48 1.50 4.06 -6.41
CA THR A 48 2.19 2.87 -5.92
C THR A 48 2.40 3.01 -4.42
N TYR A 49 2.09 1.96 -3.67
CA TYR A 49 2.26 1.92 -2.22
C TYR A 49 3.35 0.92 -1.87
N ARG A 50 4.38 1.38 -1.17
CA ARG A 50 5.42 0.53 -0.60
C ARG A 50 5.24 0.48 0.92
N LEU A 51 4.97 -0.70 1.47
CA LEU A 51 4.87 -0.89 2.91
C LEU A 51 6.22 -0.56 3.58
N ILE A 52 6.20 0.43 4.47
CA ILE A 52 7.37 0.82 5.28
C ILE A 52 7.27 0.14 6.64
N THR A 53 6.08 0.16 7.24
CA THR A 53 5.84 -0.39 8.57
C THR A 53 4.51 -1.13 8.56
N ASP A 54 4.58 -2.41 8.89
CA ASP A 54 3.42 -3.25 9.03
C ASP A 54 3.04 -3.37 10.52
N PRO A 55 1.78 -3.13 10.90
CA PRO A 55 1.34 -3.22 12.28
C PRO A 55 1.01 -4.67 12.69
N ALA A 56 0.91 -5.61 11.75
CA ALA A 56 0.65 -7.01 12.01
C ALA A 56 1.94 -7.80 12.32
N ILE A 57 3.12 -7.28 11.96
CA ILE A 57 4.40 -7.83 12.44
C ILE A 57 4.58 -7.51 13.92
N LYS A 58 4.04 -8.38 14.76
CA LYS A 58 4.55 -8.58 16.12
C LYS A 58 6.03 -9.01 15.99
N PRO A 59 6.96 -8.56 16.84
CA PRO A 59 8.41 -8.87 16.75
C PRO A 59 8.83 -10.36 16.89
N GLY A 60 8.01 -11.33 16.48
CA GLY A 60 8.30 -12.76 16.60
C GLY A 60 7.55 -13.69 15.65
N GLU A 61 6.68 -13.19 14.76
CA GLU A 61 5.99 -14.05 13.79
C GLU A 61 6.78 -14.07 12.46
N LYS A 62 7.40 -15.22 12.20
CA LYS A 62 8.16 -15.51 10.98
C LYS A 62 7.26 -15.25 9.77
N PRO A 63 7.70 -14.48 8.76
CA PRO A 63 6.87 -14.17 7.60
C PRO A 63 6.35 -15.47 6.97
N PRO A 64 5.09 -15.54 6.50
CA PRO A 64 4.65 -16.66 5.69
C PRO A 64 5.56 -16.67 4.46
N THR A 65 6.46 -17.64 4.43
CA THR A 65 7.25 -18.02 3.25
C THR A 65 6.32 -17.90 2.06
N ALA A 66 6.68 -17.04 1.11
CA ALA A 66 6.10 -17.03 -0.21
C ALA A 66 6.14 -18.48 -0.70
N SER A 67 4.99 -19.14 -0.66
CA SER A 67 4.80 -20.46 -1.22
C SER A 67 4.89 -20.30 -2.73
N GLU A 68 6.08 -20.55 -3.24
CA GLU A 68 6.39 -20.80 -4.65
C GLU A 68 6.93 -22.23 -4.69
N PRO A 69 6.75 -23.03 -5.77
CA PRO A 69 5.71 -23.09 -6.80
C PRO A 69 4.73 -24.28 -6.67
#